data_AF-A0A950LLS6-F1
#
_entry.id   AF-A0A950LLS6-F1
#
_cell.length_a   1.000
_cell.length_b   1.000
_cell.length_c   1.000
_cell.angle_alpha   90.00
_cell.angle_beta   90.00
_cell.angle_gamma   90.00
#
_symmetry.space_group_name_H-M   'P 1'
#
loop_
_entity.id
_entity.type
_entity.pdbx_description
1 polymer ?
#
loop_
_entity_poly.entity_id
_entity_poly.type
_entity_poly.pdbx_seq_one_letter_code
_entity_poly.pdbx_strand_id
1 'polypeptide(L)'
;MAVSLKRRAEARPSPNAMTLAEHLGELRRRVIVGAIAFVVAGTVAFLFYNHILGWLKAPYCQVAPHNCAFYITGPLDGLALRVKIAAYGGLFLASPILLWELWRFITPGLNPKEKRYAIPFIA
;
A
#
# COMPACT_ATOMS: atom_id res chain seq x y z
N MET A 1 32.86 46.76 -39.05
CA MET A 1 32.85 46.58 -37.58
C MET A 1 31.62 45.78 -37.22
N ALA A 2 31.84 44.59 -36.68
CA ALA A 2 30.80 43.68 -36.21
C ALA A 2 30.05 44.27 -35.02
N VAL A 3 28.77 43.95 -34.85
CA VAL A 3 28.28 43.13 -33.72
C VAL A 3 26.87 42.63 -34.09
N SER A 4 26.80 41.39 -34.54
CA SER A 4 25.56 40.63 -34.60
C SER A 4 25.20 40.18 -33.19
N LEU A 5 24.24 40.88 -32.56
CA LEU A 5 23.66 40.46 -31.28
C LEU A 5 22.71 39.29 -31.53
N LYS A 6 23.31 38.10 -31.67
CA LYS A 6 22.62 36.82 -31.63
C LYS A 6 21.95 36.68 -30.25
N ARG A 7 20.66 37.05 -30.18
CA ARG A 7 19.78 36.82 -29.03
C ARG A 7 20.03 35.41 -28.52
N ARG A 8 20.55 35.31 -27.30
CA ARG A 8 20.72 34.05 -26.58
C ARG A 8 19.33 33.39 -26.52
N ALA A 9 19.21 32.24 -27.16
CA ALA A 9 18.05 31.39 -27.04
C ALA A 9 17.89 31.04 -25.55
N GLU A 10 16.83 31.55 -24.92
CA GLU A 10 16.37 31.07 -23.63
C GLU A 10 16.15 29.56 -23.75
N ALA A 11 16.95 28.80 -23.01
CA ALA A 11 16.73 27.38 -22.82
C ALA A 11 15.38 27.20 -22.15
N ARG A 12 14.37 26.79 -22.93
CA ARG A 12 13.06 26.41 -22.41
C ARG A 12 13.27 25.31 -21.36
N PRO A 13 12.76 25.46 -20.12
CA PRO A 13 12.84 24.39 -19.15
C PRO A 13 12.12 23.17 -19.73
N SER A 14 12.78 22.02 -19.68
CA SER A 14 12.29 20.76 -20.20
C SER A 14 10.96 20.40 -19.53
N PRO A 15 9.87 20.14 -20.27
CA PRO A 15 8.55 19.83 -19.71
C PRO A 15 8.48 18.54 -18.86
N ASN A 16 9.56 17.76 -18.81
CA ASN A 16 9.62 16.41 -18.26
C ASN A 16 10.59 16.24 -17.08
N ALA A 17 11.26 17.32 -16.63
CA ALA A 17 12.05 17.28 -15.41
C ALA A 17 11.14 17.63 -14.23
N MET A 18 10.34 16.67 -13.74
CA MET A 18 9.72 16.83 -12.43
C MET A 18 10.83 17.05 -11.42
N THR A 19 10.69 18.09 -10.60
CA THR A 19 11.62 18.35 -9.52
C THR A 19 11.49 17.24 -8.45
N LEU A 20 12.57 16.92 -7.73
CA LEU A 20 12.50 15.97 -6.59
C LEU A 20 11.43 16.40 -5.57
N ALA A 21 11.19 17.71 -5.45
CA ALA A 21 10.15 18.27 -4.60
C ALA A 21 8.73 17.88 -5.07
N GLU A 22 8.46 17.88 -6.38
CA GLU A 22 7.17 17.44 -6.93
C GLU A 22 6.96 15.94 -6.73
N HIS A 23 8.01 15.11 -6.89
CA HIS A 23 7.92 13.66 -6.67
C HIS A 23 7.63 13.31 -5.20
N LEU A 24 8.25 14.00 -4.25
CA LEU A 24 7.95 13.86 -2.82
C LEU A 24 6.53 14.36 -2.46
N GLY A 25 6.06 15.41 -3.13
CA GLY A 25 4.68 15.88 -3.01
C GLY A 25 3.66 14.82 -3.44
N GLU A 26 3.97 14.11 -4.53
CA GLU A 26 3.17 13.00 -5.01
C GLU A 26 3.18 11.82 -4.04
N LEU A 27 4.35 11.44 -3.49
CA LEU A 27 4.46 10.40 -2.46
C LEU A 27 3.54 10.68 -1.27
N ARG A 28 3.59 11.88 -0.70
CA ARG A 28 2.78 12.27 0.45
C ARG A 28 1.29 12.05 0.17
N ARG A 29 0.81 12.53 -0.99
CA ARG A 29 -0.60 12.39 -1.37
C ARG A 29 -1.00 10.91 -1.47
N ARG A 30 -0.17 10.08 -2.08
CA ARG A 30 -0.43 8.65 -2.26
C ARG A 30 -0.41 7.87 -0.95
N VAL A 31 0.57 8.16 -0.09
CA VAL A 31 0.68 7.56 1.25
C VAL A 31 -0.57 7.87 2.08
N ILE A 32 -1.09 9.10 2.01
CA ILE A 32 -2.34 9.47 2.71
C ILE A 32 -3.52 8.67 2.18
N VAL A 33 -3.68 8.57 0.85
CA VAL A 33 -4.77 7.78 0.25
C VAL A 33 -4.67 6.29 0.62
N GLY A 34 -3.47 5.71 0.53
CA GLY A 34 -3.20 4.33 0.93
C GLY A 34 -3.46 4.08 2.42
N ALA A 35 -3.05 5.02 3.29
CA ALA A 35 -3.32 4.93 4.73
C ALA A 35 -4.82 4.98 5.03
N ILE A 36 -5.58 5.86 4.36
CA ILE A 36 -7.04 5.91 4.51
C ILE A 36 -7.66 4.59 4.05
N ALA A 37 -7.28 4.07 2.88
CA ALA A 37 -7.77 2.79 2.38
C ALA A 37 -7.48 1.65 3.36
N PHE A 38 -6.27 1.59 3.92
CA PHE A 38 -5.88 0.61 4.93
C PHE A 38 -6.70 0.74 6.22
N VAL A 39 -6.93 1.95 6.72
CA VAL A 39 -7.73 2.18 7.94
C VAL A 39 -9.19 1.77 7.72
N VAL A 40 -9.77 2.11 6.57
CA VAL A 40 -11.15 1.72 6.22
C VAL A 40 -11.25 0.20 6.11
N ALA A 41 -10.35 -0.43 5.35
CA ALA A 41 -10.33 -1.89 5.20
C ALA A 41 -10.06 -2.62 6.52
N GLY A 42 -9.15 -2.09 7.35
CA GLY A 42 -8.85 -2.61 8.69
C GLY A 42 -10.03 -2.47 9.65
N THR A 43 -10.79 -1.39 9.56
CA THR A 43 -12.03 -1.21 10.34
C THR A 43 -13.07 -2.26 9.93
N VAL A 44 -13.24 -2.50 8.63
CA VAL A 44 -14.11 -3.56 8.12
C VAL A 44 -13.63 -4.92 8.63
N ALA A 45 -12.35 -5.26 8.49
CA ALA A 45 -11.78 -6.51 8.99
C ALA A 45 -11.95 -6.69 10.51
N PHE A 46 -11.86 -5.60 11.28
CA PHE A 46 -12.11 -5.61 12.72
C PHE A 46 -13.57 -5.95 13.05
N LEU A 47 -14.55 -5.44 12.30
CA LEU A 47 -15.96 -5.81 12.48
C LEU A 47 -16.20 -7.30 12.22
N PHE A 48 -15.48 -7.89 11.26
CA PHE A 48 -15.56 -9.32 10.91
C PHE A 48 -14.60 -10.22 11.70
N TYR A 49 -13.96 -9.74 12.78
CA TYR A 49 -12.91 -10.50 13.48
C TYR A 49 -13.36 -11.89 13.95
N ASN A 50 -14.61 -12.02 14.43
CA ASN A 50 -15.14 -13.29 14.94
C ASN A 50 -15.17 -14.37 13.84
N HIS A 51 -15.49 -13.96 12.60
CA HIS A 51 -15.57 -14.87 11.46
C HIS A 51 -14.17 -15.32 11.03
N ILE A 52 -13.23 -14.37 10.93
CA ILE A 52 -11.84 -14.65 10.57
C ILE A 52 -11.18 -15.56 11.63
N LEU A 53 -11.41 -15.28 12.90
CA LEU A 53 -10.88 -16.09 14.00
C LEU A 53 -11.47 -17.50 14.00
N GLY A 54 -12.76 -17.66 13.70
CA GLY A 54 -13.41 -18.97 13.58
C GLY A 54 -12.81 -19.81 12.45
N TRP A 55 -12.58 -19.18 11.28
CA TRP A 55 -11.93 -19.84 10.16
C TRP A 55 -10.48 -20.26 10.47
N LEU A 56 -9.72 -19.40 11.17
CA LEU A 56 -8.34 -19.71 11.57
C LEU A 56 -8.25 -20.82 12.63
N LYS A 57 -9.25 -20.91 13.52
CA LYS A 57 -9.34 -21.97 14.55
C LYS A 57 -9.77 -23.32 13.98
N ALA A 58 -10.53 -23.34 12.89
CA ALA A 58 -11.08 -24.57 12.30
C ALA A 58 -10.02 -25.67 12.06
N PRO A 59 -8.87 -25.42 11.40
CA PRO A 59 -7.83 -26.44 11.21
C PRO A 59 -7.13 -26.83 12.52
N TYR A 60 -6.98 -25.90 13.46
CA TYR A 60 -6.36 -26.18 14.76
C TYR A 60 -7.21 -27.15 15.59
N CYS A 61 -8.53 -26.97 15.57
CA CYS A 61 -9.47 -27.84 16.27
C CYS A 61 -9.60 -29.24 15.68
N GLN A 62 -9.28 -29.42 14.40
CA GLN A 62 -9.27 -30.74 13.77
C GLN A 62 -8.08 -31.60 14.25
N VAL A 63 -6.95 -30.98 14.60
CA VAL A 63 -5.74 -31.68 15.05
C VAL A 63 -5.73 -31.88 16.57
N ALA A 64 -6.32 -30.97 17.34
CA ALA A 64 -6.36 -31.03 18.80
C ALA A 64 -7.82 -30.88 19.34
N PRO A 65 -8.66 -31.93 19.21
CA PRO A 65 -10.10 -31.84 19.50
C PRO A 65 -10.45 -31.53 20.97
N HIS A 66 -9.56 -31.83 21.92
CA HIS A 66 -9.83 -31.65 23.35
C HIS A 66 -9.36 -30.31 23.94
N ASN A 67 -8.53 -29.54 23.22
CA ASN A 67 -7.94 -28.28 23.71
C ASN A 67 -8.03 -27.15 22.67
N CYS A 68 -9.24 -26.88 22.19
CA CYS A 68 -9.58 -25.82 21.24
C CYS A 68 -9.59 -24.38 21.81
N ALA A 69 -8.92 -24.13 22.92
CA ALA A 69 -8.92 -22.83 23.59
C ALA A 69 -7.64 -22.06 23.27
N PHE A 70 -7.77 -20.79 22.86
CA PHE A 70 -6.62 -19.90 22.83
C PHE A 70 -6.18 -19.61 24.26
N TYR A 71 -4.95 -19.98 24.60
CA TYR A 71 -4.33 -19.62 25.86
C TYR A 71 -3.94 -18.14 25.82
N ILE A 72 -4.54 -17.37 26.71
CA ILE A 72 -4.20 -15.98 26.97
C ILE A 72 -3.09 -16.00 28.02
N THR A 73 -1.86 -15.68 27.63
CA THR A 73 -0.70 -15.70 28.54
C THR A 73 -0.47 -14.34 29.21
N GLY A 74 -0.96 -13.26 28.61
CA GLY A 74 -0.91 -11.91 29.15
C GLY A 74 -2.26 -11.17 29.10
N PRO A 75 -2.46 -10.13 29.94
CA PRO A 75 -3.72 -9.39 30.03
C PRO A 75 -4.11 -8.65 28.74
N LEU A 76 -3.14 -8.36 27.87
CA LEU A 76 -3.35 -7.65 26.60
C LEU A 76 -3.44 -8.58 25.38
N ASP A 77 -3.26 -9.90 25.53
CA ASP A 77 -3.20 -10.81 24.39
C ASP A 77 -4.52 -10.86 23.61
N GLY A 78 -5.65 -10.81 24.31
CA GLY A 78 -6.96 -10.78 23.68
C GLY A 78 -7.16 -9.55 22.78
N LEU A 79 -6.66 -8.39 23.22
CA LEU A 79 -6.69 -7.16 22.42
C LEU A 79 -5.68 -7.24 21.27
N ALA A 80 -4.45 -7.66 21.56
CA ALA A 80 -3.38 -7.78 20.56
C ALA A 80 -3.77 -8.73 19.43
N LEU A 81 -4.46 -9.84 19.73
CA LEU A 81 -4.96 -10.79 18.74
C LEU A 81 -6.01 -10.14 17.82
N ARG A 82 -6.98 -9.40 18.39
CA ARG A 82 -8.02 -8.70 17.61
C ARG A 82 -7.41 -7.65 16.69
N VAL A 83 -6.48 -6.84 17.21
CA VAL A 83 -5.77 -5.81 16.44
C VAL A 83 -4.91 -6.43 15.34
N LYS A 84 -4.18 -7.52 15.63
CA LYS A 84 -3.39 -8.25 14.62
C LYS A 84 -4.27 -8.80 13.50
N ILE A 85 -5.40 -9.42 13.84
CA ILE A 85 -6.33 -9.95 12.83
C ILE A 85 -6.89 -8.83 11.97
N ALA A 86 -7.32 -7.72 12.58
CA ALA A 86 -7.80 -6.57 11.83
C ALA A 86 -6.73 -5.94 10.95
N ALA A 87 -5.48 -5.86 11.42
CA ALA A 87 -4.36 -5.33 10.66
C ALA A 87 -4.03 -6.21 9.45
N TYR A 88 -3.88 -7.52 9.65
CA TYR A 88 -3.57 -8.45 8.55
C TYR A 88 -4.75 -8.61 7.58
N GLY A 89 -5.98 -8.74 8.09
CA GLY A 89 -7.18 -8.79 7.26
C GLY A 89 -7.42 -7.49 6.50
N GLY A 90 -7.22 -6.35 7.15
CA GLY A 90 -7.28 -5.03 6.53
C GLY A 90 -6.22 -4.83 5.46
N LEU A 91 -4.99 -5.30 5.69
CA LEU A 91 -3.92 -5.27 4.69
C LEU A 91 -4.28 -6.11 3.46
N PHE A 92 -4.84 -7.29 3.68
CA PHE A 92 -5.27 -8.19 2.60
C PHE A 92 -6.38 -7.55 1.76
N LEU A 93 -7.39 -6.98 2.41
CA LEU A 93 -8.50 -6.28 1.75
C LEU A 93 -8.06 -4.99 1.05
N ALA A 94 -7.12 -4.23 1.65
CA ALA A 94 -6.58 -3.00 1.06
C ALA A 94 -5.51 -3.26 -0.02
N SER A 95 -5.05 -4.51 -0.17
CA SER A 95 -3.94 -4.86 -1.06
C SER A 95 -4.10 -4.34 -2.50
N PRO A 96 -5.28 -4.37 -3.15
CA PRO A 96 -5.39 -3.88 -4.54
C PRO A 96 -5.14 -2.38 -4.64
N ILE A 97 -5.61 -1.61 -3.65
CA ILE A 97 -5.47 -0.15 -3.61
C ILE A 97 -4.02 0.21 -3.26
N LEU A 98 -3.43 -0.46 -2.27
CA LEU A 98 -2.05 -0.23 -1.85
C LEU A 98 -1.06 -0.54 -2.98
N LEU A 99 -1.26 -1.67 -3.68
CA LEU A 99 -0.46 -2.03 -4.84
C LEU A 99 -0.62 -1.01 -5.98
N TRP A 100 -1.84 -0.53 -6.23
CA TRP A 100 -2.08 0.49 -7.25
C TRP A 100 -1.39 1.82 -6.95
N GLU A 101 -1.48 2.30 -5.71
CA GLU A 101 -0.81 3.55 -5.29
C GLU A 101 0.71 3.43 -5.30
N LEU A 102 1.25 2.28 -4.85
CA LEU A 102 2.68 1.97 -4.92
C LEU A 102 3.15 1.95 -6.37
N TRP A 103 2.42 1.27 -7.25
CA TRP A 103 2.77 1.15 -8.66
C TRP A 103 2.81 2.51 -9.35
N ARG A 104 1.79 3.33 -9.12
CA ARG A 104 1.66 4.65 -9.73
C ARG A 104 2.65 5.67 -9.15
N PHE A 105 3.28 5.38 -8.02
CA PHE A 105 4.45 6.10 -7.50
C PHE A 105 5.76 5.67 -8.16
N ILE A 106 5.96 4.38 -8.43
CA ILE A 106 7.19 3.84 -9.04
C ILE A 106 7.26 4.15 -10.54
N THR A 107 6.11 4.08 -11.23
CA THR A 107 5.98 4.30 -12.67
C THR A 107 6.73 5.52 -13.25
N PRO A 108 6.70 6.73 -12.65
CA PRO A 108 7.45 7.88 -13.16
C PRO A 108 8.98 7.70 -13.15
N GLY A 109 9.52 6.81 -12.31
CA GLY A 109 10.95 6.49 -12.25
C GLY A 109 11.40 5.37 -13.21
N LEU A 110 10.47 4.74 -13.94
CA LEU A 110 10.74 3.56 -14.77
C LEU A 110 10.74 3.91 -16.27
N ASN A 111 11.63 3.28 -17.05
CA ASN A 111 11.71 3.53 -18.48
C ASN A 111 10.39 3.13 -19.19
N PRO A 112 9.92 3.91 -20.18
CA PRO A 112 8.64 3.68 -20.85
C PRO A 112 8.52 2.31 -21.55
N LYS A 113 9.65 1.64 -21.83
CA LYS A 113 9.70 0.29 -22.41
C LYS A 113 9.42 -0.83 -21.38
N GLU A 114 9.73 -0.62 -20.09
CA GLU A 114 9.51 -1.61 -19.03
C GLU A 114 8.10 -1.53 -18.44
N LYS A 115 7.46 -0.36 -18.56
CA LYS A 115 6.08 -0.08 -18.16
C LYS A 115 5.05 -1.05 -18.78
N ARG A 116 5.36 -1.67 -19.92
CA ARG A 116 4.52 -2.65 -20.63
C ARG A 116 4.55 -4.06 -20.00
N TYR A 117 5.64 -4.44 -19.34
CA TYR A 117 5.78 -5.75 -18.69
C TYR A 117 5.12 -5.84 -17.32
N ALA A 118 4.69 -4.71 -16.77
CA ALA A 118 4.08 -4.65 -15.44
C ALA A 118 2.55 -4.60 -15.42
N ILE A 119 1.92 -4.40 -16.59
CA ILE A 119 0.47 -4.47 -16.75
C ILE A 119 -0.12 -5.83 -16.29
N PRO A 120 0.53 -7.00 -16.48
CA PRO A 120 -0.03 -8.27 -16.00
C PRO A 120 0.05 -8.49 -14.48
N PHE A 121 0.70 -7.62 -13.69
CA PHE A 121 0.74 -7.76 -12.22
C PHE A 121 -0.52 -7.20 -11.51
N ILE A 122 -1.42 -6.55 -12.24
CA ILE A 122 -2.58 -5.80 -11.72
C ILE A 122 -3.93 -6.45 -12.11
N ALA A 123 -3.92 -7.49 -12.96
CA ALA A 123 -5.12 -8.23 -13.40
C ALA A 123 -5.28 -9.57 -12.68
#